data_AF-A0A7C6T453-F1
#
_entry.id   AF-A0A7C6T453-F1
#
_cell.length_a   1.000
_cell.length_b   1.000
_cell.length_c   1.000
_cell.angle_alpha   90.00
_cell.angle_beta   90.00
_cell.angle_gamma   90.00
#
_symmetry.space_group_name_H-M   'P 1'
#
loop_
_entity.id
_entity.type
_entity.pdbx_description
1 polymer ?
#
loop_
_entity_poly.entity_id
_entity_poly.type
_entity_poly.pdbx_seq_one_letter_code
_entity_poly.pdbx_strand_id
1 'polypeptide(L)'
;MKKIMYATAVLVLAVWGLTIIGHNPSMDIWWWRKQLIYVSGLGSFILMSLIMLLSVRPLWLEKRLQGLDKMYRLHKWAGIWAIALAIAHYLLKLSKSVLREFVERGAKEPRIETFLEVFRGAAKDLGEWSVWILAIMLVITLWQRFPYHIWRYTHKALSVIYLVIVFHSIVLAPAGWWTEPAGVLLALAAAVGVYAAIVALTGNIGRTRRYPGTVLSVKQYPGEVLEVTCQLPKQWSHRPGQFAFLTFDRLEGAHPFTVRSADLADGQVAFAIKALGDYTTRLQTELEVGRKVIAEGPYGYFDLQLQGDEQVWVGAGIGVTPFIAWLES
;
A
#
# COMPACT_ATOMS: atom_id res chain seq x y z
N MET A 1 10.42 -9.35 2.84
CA MET A 1 9.58 -8.49 3.70
C MET A 1 10.33 -7.92 4.90
N LYS A 2 10.75 -8.73 5.90
CA LYS A 2 11.54 -8.26 7.06
C LYS A 2 12.79 -7.45 6.66
N LYS A 3 13.53 -7.93 5.66
CA LYS A 3 14.70 -7.24 5.09
C LYS A 3 14.42 -5.79 4.65
N ILE A 4 13.26 -5.53 4.01
CA ILE A 4 12.91 -4.17 3.55
C ILE A 4 12.57 -3.28 4.74
N MET A 5 11.77 -3.78 5.69
CA MET A 5 11.46 -3.03 6.92
C MET A 5 12.72 -2.64 7.69
N TYR A 6 13.65 -3.59 7.89
CA TYR A 6 14.92 -3.32 8.55
C TYR A 6 15.79 -2.36 7.73
N ALA A 7 15.87 -2.53 6.42
CA ALA A 7 16.60 -1.60 5.55
C ALA A 7 16.03 -0.18 5.65
N THR A 8 14.71 -0.01 5.68
CA THR A 8 14.08 1.30 5.88
C THR A 8 14.42 1.88 7.25
N ALA A 9 14.36 1.09 8.32
CA ALA A 9 14.73 1.55 9.67
C ALA A 9 16.21 1.98 9.74
N VAL A 10 17.12 1.15 9.19
CA VAL A 10 18.56 1.47 9.12
C VAL A 10 18.81 2.72 8.29
N LEU A 11 18.14 2.88 7.14
CA LEU A 11 18.25 4.08 6.31
C LEU A 11 17.85 5.34 7.09
N VAL A 12 16.70 5.30 7.78
CA VAL A 12 16.20 6.43 8.58
C VAL A 12 17.19 6.78 9.69
N LEU A 13 17.68 5.78 10.43
CA LEU A 13 18.65 6.00 11.52
C LEU A 13 20.01 6.50 11.00
N ALA A 14 20.49 5.98 9.87
CA ALA A 14 21.73 6.43 9.26
C ALA A 14 21.64 7.88 8.78
N VAL A 15 20.56 8.23 8.06
CA VAL A 15 20.33 9.58 7.56
C VAL A 15 20.13 10.57 8.71
N TRP A 16 19.39 10.19 9.75
CA TRP A 16 19.28 10.98 10.97
C TRP A 16 20.65 11.16 11.66
N GLY A 17 21.45 10.10 11.79
CA GLY A 17 22.78 10.18 12.38
C GLY A 17 23.70 11.17 11.64
N LEU A 18 23.61 11.21 10.31
CA LEU A 18 24.33 12.20 9.49
C LEU A 18 23.93 13.65 9.78
N THR A 19 22.70 13.91 10.24
CA THR A 19 22.28 15.28 10.65
C THR A 19 22.90 15.72 11.97
N ILE A 20 23.41 14.78 12.77
CA ILE A 20 24.00 15.06 14.08
C ILE A 20 25.53 15.12 13.98
N ILE A 21 26.14 14.35 13.07
CA ILE A 21 27.59 14.32 12.89
C ILE A 21 28.12 15.74 12.61
N GLY A 22 29.20 16.09 13.31
CA GLY A 22 29.84 17.41 13.20
C GLY A 22 29.20 18.50 14.07
N HIS A 23 28.04 18.24 14.67
CA HIS A 23 27.45 19.10 15.70
C HIS A 23 27.81 18.52 17.08
N ASN A 24 28.31 19.36 17.99
CA ASN A 24 28.56 19.00 19.39
C ASN A 24 27.53 19.68 20.32
N PRO A 25 26.25 19.28 20.29
CA PRO A 25 25.24 19.84 21.18
C PRO A 25 25.39 19.29 22.60
N SER A 26 24.93 20.05 23.60
CA SER A 26 24.70 19.51 24.93
C SER A 26 23.58 18.46 24.88
N MET A 27 23.90 17.20 25.14
CA MET A 27 22.97 16.07 25.10
C MET A 27 22.10 15.99 26.37
N ASP A 28 21.27 17.01 26.60
CA ASP A 28 20.28 17.01 27.68
C ASP A 28 19.00 16.26 27.30
N ILE A 29 18.05 16.15 28.23
CA ILE A 29 16.76 15.49 27.99
C ILE A 29 15.95 16.18 26.87
N TRP A 30 16.09 17.50 26.72
CA TRP A 30 15.39 18.27 25.71
C TRP A 30 15.93 17.99 24.31
N TRP A 31 17.24 17.79 24.19
CA TRP A 31 17.91 17.36 22.98
C TRP A 31 17.44 15.96 22.57
N TRP A 32 17.50 14.98 23.46
CA TRP A 32 17.04 13.61 23.16
C TRP A 32 15.57 13.57 22.76
N ARG A 33 14.71 14.29 23.48
CA ARG A 33 13.30 14.42 23.12
C ARG A 33 13.13 15.01 21.71
N LYS A 34 13.88 16.06 21.35
CA LYS A 34 13.86 16.68 20.01
C LYS A 34 14.29 15.67 18.95
N GLN A 35 15.37 14.92 19.19
CA GLN A 35 15.85 13.91 18.26
C GLN A 35 14.88 12.73 18.08
N LEU A 36 14.27 12.25 19.17
CA LEU A 36 13.27 11.18 19.09
C LEU A 36 12.03 11.62 18.29
N ILE A 37 11.61 12.88 18.40
CA ILE A 37 10.54 13.45 17.56
C ILE A 37 10.95 13.41 16.08
N TYR A 38 12.20 13.77 15.77
CA TYR A 38 12.71 13.75 14.39
C TYR A 38 12.80 12.34 13.80
N VAL A 39 13.40 11.39 14.51
CA VAL A 39 13.52 9.99 14.04
C VAL A 39 12.16 9.33 13.87
N SER A 40 11.27 9.47 14.85
CA SER A 40 9.93 8.88 14.77
C SER A 40 9.08 9.52 13.67
N GLY A 41 9.15 10.85 13.51
CA GLY A 41 8.46 11.58 12.45
C GLY A 41 8.96 11.20 11.06
N LEU A 42 10.29 11.24 10.84
CA LEU A 42 10.92 10.85 9.58
C LEU A 42 10.64 9.38 9.26
N GLY A 43 10.82 8.48 10.23
CA GLY A 43 10.55 7.05 10.05
C GLY A 43 9.10 6.75 9.67
N SER A 44 8.15 7.40 10.35
CA SER A 44 6.74 7.33 9.98
C SER A 44 6.52 7.81 8.55
N PHE A 45 7.01 8.99 8.20
CA PHE A 45 6.84 9.58 6.87
C PHE A 45 7.39 8.68 5.75
N ILE A 46 8.62 8.17 5.89
CA ILE A 46 9.24 7.29 4.89
C ILE A 46 8.45 5.98 4.72
N LEU A 47 7.95 5.39 5.81
CA LEU A 47 7.09 4.22 5.72
C LEU A 47 5.76 4.55 5.04
N MET A 48 5.16 5.71 5.32
CA MET A 48 3.95 6.15 4.63
C MET A 48 4.19 6.37 3.13
N SER A 49 5.32 6.96 2.73
CA SER A 49 5.70 7.09 1.32
C SER A 49 5.89 5.73 0.65
N LEU A 50 6.50 4.76 1.36
CA LEU A 50 6.62 3.38 0.89
C LEU A 50 5.25 2.74 0.68
N ILE A 51 4.32 2.90 1.62
CA ILE A 51 2.93 2.40 1.52
C ILE A 51 2.23 2.98 0.30
N MET A 52 2.40 4.28 0.02
CA MET A 52 1.87 4.93 -1.18
C MET A 52 2.47 4.34 -2.46
N LEU A 53 3.78 4.12 -2.51
CA LEU A 53 4.42 3.46 -3.65
C LEU A 53 3.90 2.03 -3.86
N LEU A 54 3.69 1.28 -2.78
CA LEU A 54 3.15 -0.08 -2.84
C LEU A 54 1.70 -0.09 -3.34
N SER A 55 0.89 0.93 -3.01
CA SER A 55 -0.54 0.97 -3.34
C SER A 55 -0.81 1.11 -4.84
N VAL A 56 0.11 1.71 -5.60
CA VAL A 56 -0.01 1.85 -7.07
C VAL A 56 0.43 0.61 -7.86
N ARG A 57 0.83 -0.47 -7.16
CA ARG A 57 1.21 -1.79 -7.71
C ARG A 57 2.25 -1.74 -8.85
N PRO A 58 3.43 -1.13 -8.62
CA PRO A 58 4.45 -1.06 -9.66
C PRO A 58 5.04 -2.45 -9.97
N LEU A 59 5.11 -2.79 -11.24
CA LEU A 59 5.52 -4.13 -11.70
C LEU A 59 6.94 -4.52 -11.32
N TRP A 60 7.87 -3.57 -11.37
CA TRP A 60 9.25 -3.83 -11.00
C TRP A 60 9.36 -4.27 -9.54
N LEU A 61 8.46 -3.81 -8.67
CA LEU A 61 8.44 -4.17 -7.26
C LEU A 61 7.73 -5.49 -7.04
N GLU A 62 6.64 -5.74 -7.77
CA GLU A 62 5.95 -7.03 -7.78
C GLU A 62 6.92 -8.17 -8.21
N LYS A 63 7.74 -7.94 -9.24
CA LYS A 63 8.84 -8.84 -9.66
C LYS A 63 9.87 -9.08 -8.55
N ARG A 64 10.40 -8.01 -7.95
CA ARG A 64 11.42 -8.12 -6.89
C ARG A 64 10.89 -8.79 -5.62
N LEU A 65 9.63 -8.58 -5.31
CA LEU A 65 8.97 -9.20 -4.17
C LEU A 65 8.47 -10.61 -4.47
N GLN A 66 8.45 -11.01 -5.74
CA GLN A 66 7.92 -12.31 -6.22
C GLN A 66 6.46 -12.51 -5.79
N GLY A 67 5.63 -11.48 -5.95
CA GLY A 67 4.19 -11.59 -5.73
C GLY A 67 3.52 -10.36 -5.14
N LEU A 68 2.30 -10.10 -5.63
CA LEU A 68 1.42 -9.05 -5.12
C LEU A 68 0.96 -9.34 -3.68
N ASP A 69 0.82 -10.61 -3.31
CA ASP A 69 0.50 -11.06 -1.95
C ASP A 69 1.59 -10.63 -0.94
N LYS A 70 2.87 -10.81 -1.29
CA LYS A 70 4.02 -10.39 -0.48
C LYS A 70 4.09 -8.87 -0.39
N MET A 71 3.71 -8.18 -1.46
CA MET A 71 3.61 -6.72 -1.49
C MET A 71 2.50 -6.20 -0.57
N TYR A 72 1.33 -6.85 -0.53
CA TYR A 72 0.26 -6.48 0.40
C TYR A 72 0.62 -6.80 1.86
N ARG A 73 1.32 -7.91 2.12
CA ARG A 73 1.86 -8.15 3.47
C ARG A 73 2.87 -7.08 3.88
N LEU A 74 3.73 -6.63 2.96
CA LEU A 74 4.66 -5.51 3.22
C LEU A 74 3.89 -4.22 3.52
N HIS A 75 2.86 -3.89 2.74
CA HIS A 75 2.00 -2.73 2.95
C HIS A 75 1.35 -2.77 4.34
N LYS A 76 0.77 -3.91 4.74
CA LYS A 76 0.18 -4.09 6.08
C LYS A 76 1.18 -3.79 7.20
N TRP A 77 2.37 -4.40 7.14
CA TRP A 77 3.37 -4.23 8.20
C TRP A 77 4.00 -2.84 8.20
N ALA A 78 4.24 -2.25 7.02
CA ALA A 78 4.67 -0.87 6.91
C ALA A 78 3.64 0.08 7.52
N GLY A 79 2.33 -0.15 7.30
CA GLY A 79 1.25 0.63 7.89
C GLY A 79 1.21 0.57 9.41
N ILE A 80 1.33 -0.64 9.98
CA ILE A 80 1.39 -0.83 11.44
C ILE A 80 2.58 -0.05 12.03
N TRP A 81 3.77 -0.16 11.42
CA TRP A 81 4.98 0.53 11.90
C TRP A 81 4.88 2.04 11.73
N ALA A 82 4.38 2.53 10.60
CA ALA A 82 4.18 3.95 10.34
C ALA A 82 3.28 4.58 11.40
N ILE A 83 2.14 3.94 11.69
CA ILE A 83 1.18 4.44 12.68
C ILE A 83 1.74 4.37 14.10
N ALA A 84 2.45 3.29 14.46
CA ALA A 84 3.13 3.20 15.75
C ALA A 84 4.15 4.33 15.95
N LEU A 85 4.95 4.62 14.92
CA LEU A 85 5.90 5.73 14.94
C LEU A 85 5.20 7.11 14.94
N ALA A 86 4.08 7.27 14.23
CA ALA A 86 3.28 8.50 14.25
C ALA A 86 2.69 8.78 15.65
N ILE A 87 2.18 7.75 16.33
CA ILE A 87 1.70 7.84 17.71
C ILE A 87 2.86 8.20 18.64
N ALA A 88 4.01 7.52 18.53
CA ALA A 88 5.19 7.84 19.33
C ALA A 88 5.65 9.29 19.11
N HIS A 89 5.70 9.75 17.85
CA HIS A 89 6.01 11.13 17.48
C HIS A 89 5.06 12.13 18.17
N TYR A 90 3.76 11.85 18.14
CA TYR A 90 2.75 12.69 18.77
C TYR A 90 2.83 12.70 20.30
N LEU A 91 3.01 11.53 20.93
CA LEU A 91 3.20 11.42 22.39
C LEU A 91 4.46 12.14 22.86
N LEU A 92 5.57 12.04 22.09
CA LEU A 92 6.78 12.81 22.36
C LEU A 92 6.52 14.31 22.24
N LYS A 93 5.70 14.77 21.28
CA LYS A 93 5.25 16.18 21.23
C LYS A 93 4.50 16.56 22.51
N LEU A 94 3.54 15.75 22.96
CA LEU A 94 2.74 16.00 24.17
C LEU A 94 3.55 15.97 25.47
N SER A 95 4.61 15.16 25.56
CA SER A 95 5.47 15.05 26.76
C SER A 95 6.09 16.36 27.24
N LYS A 96 6.09 17.41 26.41
CA LYS A 96 6.69 18.71 26.74
C LYS A 96 6.13 19.34 28.01
N SER A 97 4.81 19.31 28.21
CA SER A 97 4.18 19.93 29.38
C SER A 97 4.59 19.21 30.65
N VAL A 98 4.45 17.88 30.66
CA VAL A 98 4.83 17.02 31.79
C VAL A 98 6.31 17.17 32.13
N LEU A 99 7.21 17.12 31.15
CA LEU A 99 8.66 17.23 31.41
C LEU A 99 9.08 18.58 32.00
N ARG A 100 8.34 19.66 31.72
CA ARG A 100 8.62 20.98 32.31
C ARG A 100 8.33 21.06 33.80
N GLU A 101 7.51 20.16 34.34
CA GLU A 101 7.24 20.08 35.77
C GLU A 101 8.43 19.51 36.55
N PHE A 102 9.30 18.74 35.88
CA PHE A 102 10.42 18.03 36.50
C PHE A 102 11.80 18.57 36.10
N VAL A 103 11.92 19.16 34.90
CA VAL A 103 13.21 19.60 34.35
C VAL A 103 13.09 20.98 33.73
N GLU A 104 13.92 21.91 34.22
CA GLU A 104 14.03 23.24 33.62
C GLU A 104 14.52 23.15 32.18
N ARG A 105 14.00 24.05 31.34
CA ARG A 105 14.39 24.11 29.94
C ARG A 105 15.38 25.25 29.76
N GLY A 106 16.57 24.92 29.25
CA GLY A 106 17.58 25.90 28.85
C GLY A 106 17.10 26.84 27.73
N ALA A 107 17.97 27.78 27.36
CA ALA A 107 17.68 28.81 26.38
C ALA A 107 17.11 28.23 25.07
N LYS A 108 16.07 28.89 24.56
CA LYS A 108 15.43 28.49 23.30
C LYS A 108 16.38 28.87 22.15
N GLU A 109 16.81 27.88 21.37
CA GLU A 109 17.58 28.15 20.16
C GLU A 109 16.86 29.18 19.27
N PRO A 110 17.59 30.18 18.74
CA PRO A 110 17.04 31.13 17.79
C PRO A 110 16.52 30.38 16.58
N ARG A 111 15.35 30.79 16.09
CA ARG A 111 14.72 30.15 14.95
C ARG A 111 15.15 30.85 13.68
N ILE A 112 15.41 30.05 12.64
CA ILE A 112 15.58 30.55 11.29
C ILE A 112 14.18 30.86 10.76
N GLU A 113 13.90 32.15 10.54
CA GLU A 113 12.64 32.57 9.91
C GLU A 113 12.68 32.21 8.42
N THR A 114 11.70 31.44 7.99
CA THR A 114 11.49 31.07 6.58
C THR A 114 10.06 31.40 6.20
N PHE A 115 9.79 31.56 4.90
CA PHE A 115 8.43 31.77 4.39
C PHE A 115 7.43 30.71 4.88
N LEU A 116 7.89 29.47 5.10
CA LEU A 116 7.05 28.37 5.58
C LEU A 116 6.55 28.55 7.02
N GLU A 117 7.17 29.40 7.84
CA GLU A 117 6.75 29.63 9.23
C GLU A 117 5.33 30.20 9.33
N VAL A 118 4.85 30.93 8.31
CA VAL A 118 3.46 31.42 8.25
C VAL A 118 2.45 30.27 8.29
N PHE A 119 2.79 29.12 7.72
CA PHE A 119 1.92 27.93 7.66
C PHE A 119 2.05 27.01 8.89
N ARG A 120 2.93 27.34 9.82
CA ARG A 120 3.30 26.44 10.93
C ARG A 120 2.14 26.08 11.85
N GLY A 121 1.23 27.02 12.10
CA GLY A 121 0.02 26.77 12.89
C GLY A 121 -0.83 25.68 12.24
N ALA A 122 -1.25 25.94 11.00
CA ALA A 122 -2.03 24.99 10.20
C ALA A 122 -1.35 23.63 10.07
N ALA A 123 -0.04 23.58 9.81
CA ALA A 123 0.71 22.33 9.72
C ALA A 123 0.66 21.50 11.01
N LYS A 124 0.72 22.14 12.19
CA LYS A 124 0.59 21.42 13.48
C LYS A 124 -0.81 20.86 13.67
N ASP A 125 -1.83 21.68 13.44
CA ASP A 125 -3.22 21.29 13.67
C ASP A 125 -3.61 20.14 12.74
N LEU A 126 -3.29 20.27 11.44
CA LEU A 126 -3.52 19.21 10.46
C LEU A 126 -2.76 17.93 10.76
N GLY A 127 -1.54 18.03 11.31
CA GLY A 127 -0.76 16.88 11.77
C GLY A 127 -1.44 16.14 12.91
N GLU A 128 -1.98 16.87 13.88
CA GLU A 128 -2.70 16.32 15.03
C GLU A 128 -3.97 15.58 14.61
N TRP A 129 -4.80 16.19 13.74
CA TRP A 129 -5.96 15.52 13.16
C TRP A 129 -5.59 14.26 12.36
N SER A 130 -4.50 14.32 11.61
CA SER A 130 -4.03 13.19 10.80
C SER A 130 -3.70 11.96 11.65
N VAL A 131 -3.06 12.14 12.82
CA VAL A 131 -2.74 11.02 13.72
C VAL A 131 -4.00 10.31 14.20
N TRP A 132 -5.04 11.06 14.60
CA TRP A 132 -6.31 10.48 15.05
C TRP A 132 -7.04 9.75 13.91
N ILE A 133 -7.10 10.34 12.73
CA ILE A 133 -7.71 9.70 11.55
C ILE A 133 -6.98 8.40 11.20
N LEU A 134 -5.64 8.40 11.21
CA LEU A 134 -4.84 7.20 10.95
C LEU A 134 -5.07 6.12 12.02
N ALA A 135 -5.14 6.50 13.30
CA ALA A 135 -5.41 5.56 14.39
C ALA A 135 -6.79 4.89 14.26
N ILE A 136 -7.84 5.68 13.97
CA ILE A 136 -9.19 5.16 13.71
C ILE A 136 -9.17 4.22 12.50
N MET A 137 -8.51 4.63 11.41
CA MET A 137 -8.47 3.81 10.19
C MET A 137 -7.66 2.52 10.37
N LEU A 138 -6.67 2.47 11.27
CA LEU A 138 -5.99 1.24 11.66
C LEU A 138 -6.97 0.26 12.31
N VAL A 139 -7.78 0.73 13.27
CA VAL A 139 -8.78 -0.10 13.93
C VAL A 139 -9.80 -0.64 12.91
N ILE A 140 -10.33 0.23 12.05
CA ILE A 140 -11.28 -0.17 10.99
C ILE A 140 -10.66 -1.20 10.04
N THR A 141 -9.40 -1.00 9.62
CA THR A 141 -8.73 -1.91 8.67
C THR A 141 -8.39 -3.28 9.28
N LEU A 142 -8.18 -3.35 10.59
CA LEU A 142 -7.94 -4.62 11.29
C LEU A 142 -9.25 -5.33 11.68
N TRP A 143 -10.38 -4.62 11.64
CA TRP A 143 -11.69 -5.18 11.95
C TRP A 143 -12.24 -5.97 10.76
N GLN A 144 -12.11 -7.30 10.82
CA GLN A 144 -12.50 -8.22 9.74
C GLN A 144 -13.98 -8.20 9.34
N ARG A 145 -14.88 -7.63 10.15
CA ARG A 145 -16.33 -7.56 9.85
C ARG A 145 -16.75 -6.26 9.16
N PHE A 146 -15.82 -5.32 8.97
CA PHE A 146 -16.16 -4.05 8.34
C PHE A 146 -16.42 -4.24 6.84
N PRO A 147 -17.54 -3.72 6.27
CA PRO A 147 -17.91 -3.98 4.89
C PRO A 147 -16.85 -3.52 3.86
N TYR A 148 -16.46 -4.43 2.96
CA TYR A 148 -15.40 -4.17 1.97
C TYR A 148 -15.71 -2.98 1.04
N HIS A 149 -16.96 -2.88 0.58
CA HIS A 149 -17.37 -1.82 -0.36
C HIS A 149 -17.23 -0.42 0.25
N ILE A 150 -17.45 -0.26 1.57
CA ILE A 150 -17.19 1.01 2.28
C ILE A 150 -15.70 1.18 2.51
N TRP A 151 -15.05 0.12 2.99
CA TRP A 151 -13.63 0.11 3.34
C TRP A 151 -12.74 0.58 2.19
N ARG A 152 -12.99 0.12 0.96
CA ARG A 152 -12.16 0.51 -0.18
C ARG A 152 -12.16 2.02 -0.44
N TYR A 153 -13.29 2.71 -0.22
CA TYR A 153 -13.39 4.15 -0.43
C TYR A 153 -12.77 4.92 0.74
N THR A 154 -13.07 4.52 1.97
CA THR A 154 -12.49 5.15 3.16
C THR A 154 -10.96 4.96 3.22
N HIS A 155 -10.47 3.75 2.90
CA HIS A 155 -9.05 3.46 2.82
C HIS A 155 -8.37 4.22 1.67
N LYS A 156 -9.02 4.35 0.51
CA LYS A 156 -8.50 5.19 -0.59
C LYS A 156 -8.37 6.66 -0.19
N ALA A 157 -9.29 7.18 0.62
CA ALA A 157 -9.26 8.57 1.11
C ALA A 157 -8.01 8.90 1.95
N LEU A 158 -7.33 7.89 2.52
CA LEU A 158 -6.04 8.09 3.18
C LEU A 158 -4.98 8.69 2.27
N SER A 159 -5.12 8.58 0.93
CA SER A 159 -4.22 9.27 0.00
C SER A 159 -4.29 10.80 0.14
N VAL A 160 -5.47 11.36 0.52
CA VAL A 160 -5.62 12.79 0.82
C VAL A 160 -4.91 13.12 2.13
N ILE A 161 -5.08 12.28 3.16
CA ILE A 161 -4.40 12.44 4.46
C ILE A 161 -2.88 12.38 4.27
N TYR A 162 -2.38 11.51 3.40
CA TYR A 162 -0.97 11.48 3.05
C TYR A 162 -0.48 12.83 2.47
N LEU A 163 -1.24 13.48 1.58
CA LEU A 163 -0.88 14.80 1.05
C LEU A 163 -0.84 15.87 2.15
N VAL A 164 -1.76 15.81 3.11
CA VAL A 164 -1.76 16.66 4.31
C VAL A 164 -0.49 16.43 5.14
N ILE A 165 -0.08 15.16 5.29
CA ILE A 165 1.14 14.79 6.01
C ILE A 165 2.41 15.23 5.25
N VAL A 166 2.40 15.22 3.91
CA VAL A 166 3.48 15.80 3.10
C VAL A 166 3.61 17.30 3.40
N PHE A 167 2.51 18.04 3.39
CA PHE A 167 2.51 19.46 3.78
C PHE A 167 3.03 19.66 5.21
N HIS A 168 2.51 18.90 6.18
CA HIS A 168 2.99 18.91 7.56
C HIS A 168 4.51 18.69 7.66
N SER A 169 5.02 17.69 6.94
CA SER A 169 6.42 17.29 6.99
C SER A 169 7.33 18.35 6.36
N ILE A 170 6.94 18.94 5.22
CA ILE A 170 7.71 19.99 4.55
C ILE A 170 7.77 21.26 5.42
N VAL A 171 6.64 21.66 6.01
CA VAL A 171 6.55 22.90 6.81
C VAL A 171 7.25 22.77 8.16
N LEU A 172 7.21 21.59 8.79
CA LEU A 172 7.75 21.39 10.14
C LEU A 172 9.15 20.77 10.18
N ALA A 173 9.69 20.32 9.05
CA ALA A 173 11.09 19.90 8.96
C ALA A 173 12.02 21.05 9.41
N PRO A 174 13.09 20.76 10.16
CA PRO A 174 14.12 21.74 10.47
C PRO A 174 14.65 22.40 9.20
N ALA A 175 14.78 23.74 9.18
CA ALA A 175 15.22 24.46 8.00
C ALA A 175 16.59 23.97 7.47
N GLY A 176 17.51 23.64 8.37
CA GLY A 176 18.84 23.10 8.02
C GLY A 176 18.80 21.74 7.33
N TRP A 177 17.73 20.94 7.51
CA TRP A 177 17.64 19.64 6.85
C TRP A 177 17.62 19.73 5.34
N TRP A 178 17.13 20.84 4.76
CA TRP A 178 17.03 21.01 3.32
C TRP A 178 18.39 21.05 2.61
N THR A 179 19.48 21.29 3.34
CA THR A 179 20.86 21.18 2.86
C THR A 179 21.56 19.88 3.28
N GLU A 180 20.86 19.01 4.00
CA GLU A 180 21.38 17.76 4.56
C GLU A 180 20.74 16.53 3.91
N PRO A 181 21.32 15.32 4.08
CA PRO A 181 20.75 14.08 3.57
C PRO A 181 19.29 13.83 4.01
N ALA A 182 18.89 14.30 5.19
CA ALA A 182 17.53 14.15 5.69
C ALA A 182 16.49 14.90 4.85
N GLY A 183 16.77 16.15 4.45
CA GLY A 183 15.88 16.91 3.58
C GLY A 183 15.80 16.31 2.18
N VAL A 184 16.91 15.81 1.64
CA VAL A 184 16.91 15.08 0.35
C VAL A 184 16.04 13.84 0.41
N LEU A 185 16.20 13.01 1.45
CA LEU A 185 15.38 11.80 1.63
C LEU A 185 13.89 12.15 1.77
N LEU A 186 13.57 13.18 2.57
CA LEU A 186 12.19 13.65 2.76
C LEU A 186 11.60 14.17 1.44
N ALA A 187 12.35 14.96 0.65
CA ALA A 187 11.90 15.48 -0.63
C ALA A 187 11.61 14.37 -1.65
N LEU A 188 12.51 13.39 -1.77
CA LEU A 188 12.33 12.25 -2.68
C LEU A 188 11.14 11.39 -2.28
N ALA A 189 11.01 11.09 -0.99
CA ALA A 189 9.88 10.32 -0.46
C ALA A 189 8.55 11.07 -0.66
N ALA A 190 8.54 12.38 -0.44
CA ALA A 190 7.39 13.25 -0.72
C ALA A 190 7.01 13.20 -2.21
N ALA A 191 7.96 13.40 -3.12
CA ALA A 191 7.70 13.40 -4.57
C ALA A 191 7.11 12.06 -5.05
N VAL A 192 7.71 10.94 -4.65
CA VAL A 192 7.21 9.59 -4.99
C VAL A 192 5.82 9.35 -4.42
N GLY A 193 5.61 9.70 -3.14
CA GLY A 193 4.31 9.49 -2.50
C GLY A 193 3.21 10.40 -3.04
N VAL A 194 3.51 11.65 -3.39
CA VAL A 194 2.56 12.58 -4.02
C VAL A 194 2.15 12.06 -5.39
N TYR A 195 3.11 11.63 -6.22
CA TYR A 195 2.81 10.99 -7.49
C TYR A 195 1.89 9.78 -7.31
N ALA A 196 2.22 8.89 -6.37
CA ALA A 196 1.40 7.72 -6.08
C ALA A 196 0.00 8.08 -5.54
N ALA A 197 -0.11 9.12 -4.71
CA ALA A 197 -1.40 9.63 -4.22
C ALA A 197 -2.27 10.15 -5.38
N ILE A 198 -1.70 10.89 -6.31
CA ILE A 198 -2.42 11.39 -7.50
C ILE A 198 -2.90 10.20 -8.36
N VAL A 199 -2.04 9.22 -8.62
CA VAL A 199 -2.42 7.99 -9.37
C VAL A 199 -3.56 7.25 -8.68
N ALA A 200 -3.49 7.12 -7.35
CA ALA A 200 -4.53 6.47 -6.56
C ALA A 200 -5.86 7.22 -6.63
N LEU A 201 -5.84 8.53 -6.34
CA LEU A 201 -7.03 9.40 -6.30
C LEU A 201 -7.72 9.47 -7.66
N THR A 202 -6.96 9.62 -8.74
CA THR A 202 -7.47 9.65 -10.12
C THR A 202 -7.94 8.29 -10.65
N GLY A 203 -7.82 7.21 -9.86
CA GLY A 203 -8.30 5.88 -10.23
C GLY A 203 -7.46 5.20 -11.31
N ASN A 204 -6.21 5.63 -11.50
CA ASN A 204 -5.30 5.16 -12.54
C ASN A 204 -4.36 4.03 -12.07
N ILE A 205 -4.58 3.46 -10.88
CA ILE A 205 -3.82 2.31 -10.36
C ILE A 205 -3.85 1.17 -11.40
N GLY A 206 -2.69 0.67 -11.81
CA GLY A 206 -2.59 -0.44 -12.77
C GLY A 206 -3.13 -0.14 -14.17
N ARG A 207 -3.38 1.13 -14.54
CA ARG A 207 -3.98 1.53 -15.82
C ARG A 207 -3.31 0.90 -17.04
N THR A 208 -1.99 0.78 -17.03
CA THR A 208 -1.20 0.22 -18.14
C THR A 208 -1.42 -1.29 -18.36
N ARG A 209 -2.14 -1.95 -17.46
CA ARG A 209 -2.46 -3.38 -17.49
C ARG A 209 -3.95 -3.66 -17.47
N ARG A 210 -4.78 -2.67 -17.80
CA ARG A 210 -6.22 -2.84 -17.91
C ARG A 210 -6.59 -3.19 -19.34
N TYR A 211 -7.19 -4.37 -19.49
CA TYR A 211 -7.62 -4.92 -20.76
C TYR A 211 -9.15 -4.93 -20.78
N PRO A 212 -9.78 -4.12 -21.65
CA PRO A 212 -11.22 -4.18 -21.83
C PRO A 212 -11.60 -5.48 -22.56
N GLY A 213 -12.65 -6.14 -22.08
CA GLY A 213 -13.12 -7.41 -22.60
C GLY A 213 -14.62 -7.56 -22.54
N THR A 214 -15.10 -8.72 -22.98
CA THR A 214 -16.52 -9.09 -22.95
C THR A 214 -16.66 -10.53 -22.47
N VAL A 215 -17.67 -10.82 -21.64
CA VAL A 215 -17.99 -12.18 -21.20
C VAL A 215 -18.53 -12.98 -22.39
N LEU A 216 -17.89 -14.10 -22.71
CA LEU A 216 -18.28 -15.02 -23.77
C LEU A 216 -19.18 -16.14 -23.26
N SER A 217 -18.86 -16.69 -22.09
CA SER A 217 -19.66 -17.76 -21.48
C SER A 217 -19.66 -17.67 -19.97
N VAL A 218 -20.77 -18.07 -19.39
CA VAL A 218 -20.97 -18.22 -17.95
C VAL A 218 -21.50 -19.63 -17.72
N LYS A 219 -20.80 -20.44 -16.93
CA LYS A 219 -21.20 -21.82 -16.62
C LYS A 219 -21.17 -22.02 -15.12
N GLN A 220 -22.23 -22.59 -14.57
CA GLN A 220 -22.26 -22.99 -13.17
C GLN A 220 -21.78 -24.43 -13.01
N TYR A 221 -20.95 -24.64 -12.00
CA TYR A 221 -20.48 -25.94 -11.55
C TYR A 221 -21.00 -26.25 -10.13
N PRO A 222 -21.13 -27.54 -9.77
CA PRO A 222 -21.44 -27.93 -8.40
C PRO A 222 -20.49 -27.30 -7.38
N GLY A 223 -20.99 -27.02 -6.17
CA GLY A 223 -20.19 -26.40 -5.11
C GLY A 223 -20.05 -24.87 -5.23
N GLU A 224 -21.02 -24.21 -5.88
CA GLU A 224 -21.15 -22.76 -6.01
C GLU A 224 -19.95 -22.11 -6.71
N VAL A 225 -19.51 -22.73 -7.82
CA VAL A 225 -18.42 -22.24 -8.66
C VAL A 225 -18.96 -21.77 -10.00
N LEU A 226 -18.70 -20.51 -10.32
CA LEU A 226 -18.99 -19.89 -11.62
C LEU A 226 -17.73 -19.92 -12.47
N GLU A 227 -17.75 -20.61 -13.59
CA GLU A 227 -16.75 -20.43 -14.63
C GLU A 227 -17.18 -19.30 -15.56
N VAL A 228 -16.28 -18.35 -15.76
CA VAL A 228 -16.49 -17.18 -16.62
C VAL A 228 -15.38 -17.14 -17.66
N THR A 229 -15.74 -17.27 -18.92
CA THR A 229 -14.80 -17.09 -20.04
C THR A 229 -14.98 -15.70 -20.61
N CYS A 230 -13.89 -14.95 -20.69
CA CYS A 230 -13.85 -13.60 -21.20
C CYS A 230 -13.04 -13.55 -22.49
N GLN A 231 -13.51 -12.79 -23.48
CA GLN A 231 -12.67 -12.35 -24.60
C GLN A 231 -11.90 -11.10 -24.16
N LEU A 232 -10.59 -11.21 -24.10
CA LEU A 232 -9.65 -10.11 -23.90
C LEU A 232 -8.93 -9.78 -25.22
N PRO A 233 -8.26 -8.61 -25.30
CA PRO A 233 -7.40 -8.26 -26.43
C PRO A 233 -6.22 -9.24 -26.52
N LYS A 234 -5.72 -9.49 -27.74
CA LYS A 234 -4.60 -10.41 -28.01
C LYS A 234 -3.27 -10.02 -27.33
N GLN A 235 -3.16 -8.79 -26.83
CA GLN A 235 -2.02 -8.34 -26.04
C GLN A 235 -2.02 -8.91 -24.61
N TRP A 236 -3.14 -9.46 -24.14
CA TRP A 236 -3.17 -10.21 -22.90
C TRP A 236 -2.30 -11.45 -23.05
N SER A 237 -1.42 -11.68 -22.08
CA SER A 237 -0.74 -12.96 -21.93
C SER A 237 -0.54 -13.25 -20.46
N HIS A 238 -0.70 -14.51 -20.07
CA HIS A 238 -0.61 -14.96 -18.69
C HIS A 238 0.06 -16.32 -18.56
N ARG A 239 0.48 -16.64 -17.34
CA ARG A 239 0.95 -17.98 -16.98
C ARG A 239 -0.06 -18.66 -16.06
N PRO A 240 -0.20 -19.98 -16.16
CA PRO A 240 -0.92 -20.76 -15.17
C PRO A 240 -0.47 -20.43 -13.74
N GLY A 241 -1.43 -20.25 -12.83
CA GLY A 241 -1.17 -19.85 -11.44
C GLY A 241 -1.17 -18.33 -11.20
N GLN A 242 -1.26 -17.52 -12.26
CA GLN A 242 -1.51 -16.09 -12.12
C GLN A 242 -2.99 -15.77 -11.92
N PHE A 243 -3.27 -14.56 -11.44
CA PHE A 243 -4.61 -14.04 -11.24
C PHE A 243 -4.76 -12.66 -11.88
N ALA A 244 -6.00 -12.21 -12.06
CA ALA A 244 -6.33 -10.89 -12.55
C ALA A 244 -7.39 -10.24 -11.65
N PHE A 245 -7.43 -8.92 -11.60
CA PHE A 245 -8.59 -8.23 -11.03
C PHE A 245 -9.64 -8.03 -12.11
N LEU A 246 -10.84 -8.56 -11.92
CA LEU A 246 -11.97 -8.35 -12.82
C LEU A 246 -12.89 -7.27 -12.28
N THR A 247 -13.32 -6.38 -13.16
CA THR A 247 -14.31 -5.33 -12.87
C THR A 247 -15.50 -5.51 -13.82
N PHE A 248 -16.62 -6.01 -13.31
CA PHE A 248 -17.90 -6.14 -14.04
C PHE A 248 -18.88 -4.99 -13.76
N ASP A 249 -18.66 -4.27 -12.67
CA ASP A 249 -19.37 -3.05 -12.29
C ASP A 249 -18.36 -2.08 -11.64
N ARG A 250 -18.39 -0.82 -12.06
CA ARG A 250 -17.48 0.22 -11.56
C ARG A 250 -17.76 0.59 -10.11
N LEU A 251 -19.03 0.55 -9.68
CA LEU A 251 -19.42 0.87 -8.31
C LEU A 251 -18.90 -0.20 -7.35
N GLU A 252 -19.07 -1.46 -7.72
CA GLU A 252 -18.55 -2.64 -7.00
C GLU A 252 -17.02 -2.76 -7.03
N GLY A 253 -16.40 -2.37 -8.14
CA GLY A 253 -14.95 -2.31 -8.30
C GLY A 253 -14.30 -3.64 -8.69
N ALA A 254 -12.97 -3.68 -8.54
CA ALA A 254 -12.15 -4.76 -9.05
C ALA A 254 -11.91 -5.83 -7.97
N HIS A 255 -12.14 -7.10 -8.32
CA HIS A 255 -11.96 -8.25 -7.42
C HIS A 255 -10.97 -9.27 -8.02
N PRO A 256 -10.04 -9.84 -7.23
CA PRO A 256 -9.03 -10.74 -7.75
C PRO A 256 -9.57 -12.17 -7.95
N PHE A 257 -9.31 -12.75 -9.12
CA PHE A 257 -9.64 -14.13 -9.46
C PHE A 257 -8.49 -14.82 -10.18
N THR A 258 -8.13 -16.03 -9.74
CA THR A 258 -7.10 -16.85 -10.38
C THR A 258 -7.56 -17.25 -11.79
N VAL A 259 -6.65 -17.15 -12.75
CA VAL A 259 -6.90 -17.61 -14.11
C VAL A 259 -6.94 -19.14 -14.10
N ARG A 260 -8.01 -19.70 -14.68
CA ARG A 260 -8.29 -21.14 -14.70
C ARG A 260 -7.80 -21.82 -15.97
N SER A 261 -7.75 -21.11 -17.09
CA SER A 261 -7.28 -21.66 -18.38
C SER A 261 -5.78 -21.49 -18.56
N ALA A 262 -5.20 -22.28 -19.48
CA ALA A 262 -3.92 -21.94 -20.10
C ALA A 262 -4.06 -20.75 -21.08
N ASP A 263 -2.93 -20.15 -21.46
CA ASP A 263 -2.88 -19.08 -22.45
C ASP A 263 -2.72 -19.67 -23.86
N LEU A 264 -3.82 -19.73 -24.61
CA LEU A 264 -3.85 -20.25 -25.98
C LEU A 264 -3.58 -19.18 -27.04
N ALA A 265 -3.19 -17.96 -26.64
CA ALA A 265 -2.93 -16.82 -27.53
C ALA A 265 -4.11 -16.38 -28.43
N ASP A 266 -5.33 -16.83 -28.13
CA ASP A 266 -6.58 -16.44 -28.80
C ASP A 266 -7.33 -15.32 -28.04
N GLY A 267 -6.83 -14.94 -26.86
CA GLY A 267 -7.42 -13.94 -25.98
C GLY A 267 -8.62 -14.43 -25.18
N GLN A 268 -8.98 -15.71 -25.25
CA GLN A 268 -10.02 -16.29 -24.40
C GLN A 268 -9.40 -16.71 -23.06
N VAL A 269 -9.95 -16.17 -21.98
CA VAL A 269 -9.42 -16.40 -20.63
C VAL A 269 -10.55 -16.81 -19.71
N ALA A 270 -10.42 -17.99 -19.12
CA ALA A 270 -11.40 -18.52 -18.18
C ALA A 270 -10.97 -18.26 -16.73
N PHE A 271 -11.96 -17.95 -15.89
CA PHE A 271 -11.82 -17.74 -14.45
C PHE A 271 -12.81 -18.62 -13.71
N ALA A 272 -12.41 -19.16 -12.56
CA ALA A 272 -13.30 -19.90 -11.67
C ALA A 272 -13.56 -19.07 -10.41
N ILE A 273 -14.83 -18.74 -10.16
CA ILE A 273 -15.26 -17.83 -9.09
C ILE A 273 -16.20 -18.57 -8.15
N LYS A 274 -15.72 -18.86 -6.95
CA LYS A 274 -16.53 -19.46 -5.89
C LYS A 274 -17.31 -18.40 -5.10
N ALA A 275 -18.56 -18.70 -4.75
CA ALA A 275 -19.34 -17.87 -3.84
C ALA A 275 -18.76 -17.94 -2.40
N LEU A 276 -18.03 -16.89 -2.00
CA LEU A 276 -17.38 -16.81 -0.68
C LEU A 276 -17.79 -15.56 0.12
N GLY A 277 -18.48 -14.63 -0.52
CA GLY A 277 -18.96 -13.38 0.06
C GLY A 277 -20.08 -12.78 -0.77
N ASP A 278 -20.71 -11.74 -0.22
CA ASP A 278 -21.84 -11.01 -0.80
C ASP A 278 -21.70 -10.76 -2.31
N TYR A 279 -20.58 -10.19 -2.75
CA TYR A 279 -20.34 -9.90 -4.15
C TYR A 279 -20.28 -11.17 -5.01
N THR A 280 -19.46 -12.15 -4.62
CA THR A 280 -19.26 -13.39 -5.40
C THR A 280 -20.50 -14.27 -5.43
N THR A 281 -21.35 -14.22 -4.40
CA THR A 281 -22.65 -14.91 -4.36
C THR A 281 -23.62 -14.25 -5.33
N ARG A 282 -23.72 -12.92 -5.31
CA ARG A 282 -24.55 -12.17 -6.26
C ARG A 282 -24.10 -12.36 -7.71
N LEU A 283 -22.79 -12.44 -7.93
CA LEU A 283 -22.21 -12.67 -9.27
C LEU A 283 -22.65 -14.01 -9.88
N GLN A 284 -22.98 -15.03 -9.07
CA GLN A 284 -23.45 -16.34 -9.57
C GLN A 284 -24.74 -16.21 -10.40
N THR A 285 -25.59 -15.22 -10.08
CA THR A 285 -26.91 -15.06 -10.68
C THR A 285 -27.02 -13.85 -11.60
N GLU A 286 -26.19 -12.82 -11.43
CA GLU A 286 -26.29 -11.56 -12.18
C GLU A 286 -25.32 -11.43 -13.37
N LEU A 287 -24.38 -12.37 -13.52
CA LEU A 287 -23.40 -12.31 -14.59
C LEU A 287 -23.95 -12.96 -15.86
N GLU A 288 -24.01 -12.18 -16.94
CA GLU A 288 -24.55 -12.61 -18.22
C GLU A 288 -23.52 -12.52 -19.35
N VAL A 289 -23.73 -13.34 -20.39
CA VAL A 289 -22.97 -13.27 -21.64
C VAL A 289 -23.14 -11.90 -22.29
N GLY A 290 -22.08 -11.36 -22.89
CA GLY A 290 -22.07 -10.03 -23.48
C GLY A 290 -21.76 -8.90 -22.49
N ARG A 291 -21.75 -9.16 -21.18
CA ARG A 291 -21.38 -8.16 -20.17
C ARG A 291 -19.93 -7.69 -20.38
N LYS A 292 -19.72 -6.38 -20.28
CA LYS A 292 -18.37 -5.80 -20.35
C LYS A 292 -17.59 -6.09 -19.08
N VAL A 293 -16.31 -6.35 -19.24
CA VAL A 293 -15.36 -6.60 -18.14
C VAL A 293 -14.08 -5.81 -18.40
N ILE A 294 -13.44 -5.34 -17.33
CA ILE A 294 -12.06 -4.87 -17.37
C ILE A 294 -11.23 -5.86 -16.56
N ALA A 295 -10.26 -6.50 -17.22
CA ALA A 295 -9.27 -7.34 -16.57
C ALA A 295 -7.99 -6.54 -16.31
N GLU A 296 -7.58 -6.41 -15.06
CA GLU A 296 -6.29 -5.81 -14.68
C GLU A 296 -5.29 -6.89 -14.26
N GLY A 297 -4.18 -7.02 -15.00
CA GLY A 297 -3.13 -7.99 -14.68
C GLY A 297 -2.36 -8.50 -15.91
N PRO A 298 -1.92 -9.77 -15.93
CA PRO A 298 -1.94 -10.71 -14.81
C PRO A 298 -0.94 -10.37 -13.68
N TYR A 299 -1.20 -10.89 -12.49
CA TYR A 299 -0.35 -10.78 -11.30
C TYR A 299 -0.08 -12.16 -10.70
N GLY A 300 0.99 -12.30 -9.93
CA GLY A 300 1.31 -13.54 -9.20
C GLY A 300 2.49 -14.31 -9.79
N TYR A 301 3.10 -15.13 -8.91
CA TYR A 301 4.27 -15.98 -9.19
C TYR A 301 4.07 -17.39 -8.64
N PHE A 302 2.83 -17.89 -8.66
CA PHE A 302 2.59 -19.30 -8.37
C PHE A 302 2.86 -20.11 -9.63
N ASP A 303 4.14 -20.15 -10.02
CA ASP A 303 4.59 -20.79 -11.26
C ASP A 303 4.79 -22.29 -11.04
N LEU A 304 4.44 -23.10 -12.05
CA LEU A 304 4.76 -24.52 -12.07
C LEU A 304 6.27 -24.68 -12.18
N GLN A 305 6.89 -25.33 -11.19
CA GLN A 305 8.29 -25.73 -11.26
C GLN A 305 8.36 -27.20 -11.65
N LEU A 306 8.69 -27.47 -12.92
CA LEU A 306 8.93 -28.81 -13.45
C LEU A 306 10.31 -29.33 -13.04
N GLN A 307 10.54 -29.49 -11.73
CA GLN A 307 11.74 -30.16 -11.22
C GLN A 307 11.38 -31.56 -10.74
N GLY A 308 12.06 -32.57 -11.30
CA GLY A 308 11.85 -33.98 -10.98
C GLY A 308 10.75 -34.65 -11.82
N ASP A 309 10.74 -35.98 -11.80
CA ASP A 309 9.84 -36.81 -12.61
C ASP A 309 8.46 -37.05 -11.95
N GLU A 310 8.34 -36.82 -10.64
CA GLU A 310 7.12 -37.02 -9.87
C GLU A 310 6.74 -35.75 -9.08
N GLN A 311 5.47 -35.36 -9.14
CA GLN A 311 4.94 -34.21 -8.41
C GLN A 311 3.63 -34.53 -7.71
N VAL A 312 3.47 -34.02 -6.48
CA VAL A 312 2.22 -34.11 -5.73
C VAL A 312 1.66 -32.70 -5.56
N TRP A 313 0.47 -32.46 -6.09
CA TRP A 313 -0.24 -31.19 -5.98
C TRP A 313 -1.42 -31.32 -5.02
N VAL A 314 -1.47 -30.46 -4.00
CA VAL A 314 -2.53 -30.46 -3.00
C VAL A 314 -3.35 -29.19 -3.14
N GLY A 315 -4.59 -29.33 -3.62
CA GLY A 315 -5.58 -28.26 -3.73
C GLY A 315 -6.77 -28.48 -2.80
N ALA A 316 -7.29 -27.42 -2.19
CA ALA A 316 -8.47 -27.46 -1.34
C ALA A 316 -9.54 -26.47 -1.85
N GLY A 317 -10.73 -26.97 -2.19
CA GLY A 317 -11.83 -26.16 -2.72
C GLY A 317 -11.42 -25.40 -3.99
N ILE A 318 -11.70 -24.09 -4.05
CA ILE A 318 -11.32 -23.24 -5.18
C ILE A 318 -9.80 -23.06 -5.31
N GLY A 319 -9.02 -23.45 -4.29
CA GLY A 319 -7.56 -23.49 -4.37
C GLY A 319 -7.01 -24.48 -5.40
N VAL A 320 -7.86 -25.31 -6.03
CA VAL A 320 -7.47 -26.20 -7.13
C VAL A 320 -7.27 -25.48 -8.47
N THR A 321 -7.86 -24.29 -8.65
CA THR A 321 -7.85 -23.53 -9.91
C THR A 321 -6.49 -23.42 -10.60
N PRO A 322 -5.37 -23.07 -9.93
CA PRO A 322 -4.08 -22.97 -10.62
C PRO A 322 -3.57 -24.32 -11.16
N PHE A 323 -3.90 -25.44 -10.52
CA PHE A 323 -3.49 -26.78 -10.98
C PHE A 323 -4.25 -27.20 -12.24
N ILE A 324 -5.51 -26.78 -12.38
CA ILE A 324 -6.28 -27.00 -13.62
C ILE A 324 -5.60 -26.28 -14.79
N ALA A 325 -5.17 -25.04 -14.59
CA ALA A 325 -4.42 -24.31 -15.61
C ALA A 325 -3.08 -24.98 -15.96
N TRP A 326 -2.41 -25.65 -15.01
CA TRP A 326 -1.20 -26.45 -15.28
C TRP A 326 -1.48 -27.72 -16.07
N LEU A 327 -2.63 -28.36 -15.87
CA LEU A 327 -3.01 -29.55 -16.64
C LEU A 327 -3.37 -29.23 -18.09
N GLU A 328 -3.80 -27.99 -18.37
CA GLU A 328 -4.15 -27.52 -19.71
C GLU A 328 -2.97 -26.92 -20.49
N SER A 329 -1.82 -26.69 -19.84
CA SER A 329 -0.67 -25.95 -20.41
C SER A 329 0.39 -26.82 -21.07
#